data_AF-A0A7S7ZHG6-F1
#
_entry.id   AF-A0A7S7ZHG6-F1
#
_cell.length_a   1.000
_cell.length_b   1.000
_cell.length_c   1.000
_cell.angle_alpha   90.00
_cell.angle_beta   90.00
_cell.angle_gamma   90.00
#
_symmetry.space_group_name_H-M   'P 1'
#
loop_
_entity.id
_entity.type
_entity.pdbx_description
1 polymer ?
#
loop_
_entity_poly.entity_id
_entity_poly.type
_entity_poly.pdbx_seq_one_letter_code
_entity_poly.pdbx_strand_id
1 'polypeptide(L)'
;MIRITLFAALALGAIASSAEAMPPAPFGAQGRDDVIAVAGGCGAGWHRGPYGGCLRNYANPAAHVCPRGYHIGPGGACRGNGK
;
A
#
# COMPACT_ATOMS: atom_id res chain seq x y z
N MET A 1 -28.95 3.56 -57.69
CA MET A 1 -27.62 4.02 -57.19
C MET A 1 -27.70 4.56 -55.76
N ILE A 2 -28.66 5.42 -55.40
CA ILE A 2 -28.86 5.97 -54.03
C ILE A 2 -29.07 4.92 -52.92
N ARG A 3 -29.69 3.77 -53.22
CA ARG A 3 -29.89 2.70 -52.22
C ARG A 3 -28.59 2.06 -51.77
N ILE A 4 -27.64 1.87 -52.69
CA ILE A 4 -26.35 1.21 -52.41
C ILE A 4 -25.46 2.12 -51.56
N THR A 5 -25.49 3.43 -51.82
CA THR A 5 -24.73 4.42 -51.05
C THR A 5 -25.22 4.54 -49.60
N LEU A 6 -26.52 4.39 -49.37
CA LEU A 6 -27.12 4.43 -48.02
C LEU A 6 -26.72 3.22 -47.16
N PHE A 7 -26.72 2.02 -47.77
CA PHE A 7 -26.28 0.80 -47.09
C PHE A 7 -24.78 0.85 -46.76
N ALA A 8 -23.95 1.34 -47.67
CA ALA A 8 -22.52 1.49 -47.44
C ALA A 8 -22.23 2.46 -46.28
N ALA A 9 -22.93 3.60 -46.21
CA ALA A 9 -22.76 4.57 -45.13
C ALA A 9 -23.17 4.00 -43.76
N LEU A 10 -24.27 3.23 -43.71
CA LEU A 10 -24.73 2.61 -42.46
C LEU A 10 -23.78 1.53 -41.96
N ALA A 11 -23.21 0.74 -42.88
CA ALA A 11 -22.22 -0.29 -42.54
C ALA A 11 -20.92 0.30 -41.98
N LEU A 12 -20.45 1.42 -42.53
CA LEU A 12 -19.26 2.11 -42.00
C LEU A 12 -19.50 2.78 -40.63
N GLY A 13 -20.73 3.22 -40.34
CA GLY A 13 -21.07 3.80 -39.03
C GLY A 13 -21.07 2.78 -37.89
N ALA A 14 -21.42 1.52 -38.18
CA ALA A 14 -21.57 0.48 -37.17
C ALA A 14 -20.23 -0.08 -36.62
N ILE A 15 -19.13 0.08 -37.37
CA ILE A 15 -17.79 -0.37 -36.94
C ILE A 15 -17.07 0.66 -36.05
N ALA A 16 -17.51 1.92 -36.02
CA ALA A 16 -16.85 3.00 -35.30
C ALA A 16 -17.26 3.11 -33.81
N SER A 17 -18.18 2.27 -33.33
CA SER A 17 -18.79 2.41 -31.98
C SER A 17 -18.16 1.56 -30.88
N SER A 18 -17.06 0.85 -31.13
CA SER A 18 -16.35 0.09 -30.09
C SER A 18 -15.34 0.98 -29.33
N ALA A 19 -15.84 2.02 -28.68
CA ALA A 19 -15.09 2.70 -27.62
C ALA A 19 -15.27 1.90 -26.33
N GLU A 20 -14.46 0.86 -26.15
CA GLU A 20 -14.33 0.16 -24.87
C GLU A 20 -13.63 1.11 -23.90
N ALA A 21 -14.41 1.90 -23.15
CA ALA A 21 -13.91 2.62 -22.00
C ALA A 21 -13.54 1.58 -20.94
N MET A 22 -12.24 1.32 -20.75
CA MET A 22 -11.78 0.45 -19.68
C MET A 22 -12.38 0.97 -18.36
N PRO A 23 -13.22 0.18 -17.67
CA PRO A 23 -13.77 0.60 -16.39
C PRO A 23 -12.60 0.84 -15.43
N PRO A 24 -12.62 1.94 -14.66
CA PRO A 24 -11.59 2.19 -13.67
C PRO A 24 -11.51 0.99 -12.74
N ALA A 25 -10.31 0.41 -12.63
CA ALA A 25 -10.08 -0.71 -11.75
C ALA A 25 -10.55 -0.35 -10.32
N PRO A 26 -11.28 -1.25 -9.63
CA PRO A 26 -11.75 -0.97 -8.28
C PRO A 26 -10.56 -0.67 -7.36
N PHE A 27 -10.57 0.52 -6.76
CA PHE A 27 -9.60 0.92 -5.74
C PHE A 27 -9.64 -0.11 -4.59
N GLY A 28 -8.56 -0.86 -4.44
CA GLY A 28 -8.42 -1.91 -3.41
C GLY A 28 -8.34 -3.35 -3.93
N ALA A 29 -8.43 -3.59 -5.25
CA ALA A 29 -8.21 -4.92 -5.83
C ALA A 29 -6.73 -5.33 -5.92
N GLN A 30 -5.80 -4.39 -5.74
CA GLN A 30 -4.39 -4.71 -5.51
C GLN A 30 -4.26 -5.20 -4.07
N GLY A 31 -4.06 -6.50 -3.90
CA GLY A 31 -3.71 -7.09 -2.63
C GLY A 31 -2.60 -6.28 -1.97
N ARG A 32 -2.70 -6.10 -0.65
CA ARG A 32 -1.71 -5.38 0.18
C ARG A 32 -0.34 -6.10 0.25
N ASP A 33 -0.05 -6.97 -0.72
CA ASP A 33 1.10 -7.85 -0.77
C ASP A 33 2.39 -7.12 -1.18
N ASP A 34 2.27 -5.92 -1.77
CA ASP A 34 3.41 -5.04 -2.10
C ASP A 34 3.88 -4.22 -0.89
N VAL A 35 3.15 -4.25 0.23
CA VAL A 35 3.47 -3.47 1.43
C VAL A 35 4.10 -4.38 2.48
N ILE A 36 5.43 -4.42 2.49
CA ILE A 36 6.16 -4.98 3.63
C ILE A 36 5.90 -4.07 4.82
N ALA A 37 5.13 -4.57 5.80
CA ALA A 37 4.88 -3.88 7.06
C ALA A 37 6.17 -3.84 7.89
N VAL A 38 7.08 -2.94 7.54
CA VAL A 38 8.26 -2.64 8.35
C VAL A 38 7.76 -2.10 9.69
N ALA A 39 8.24 -2.64 10.80
CA ALA A 39 7.73 -2.34 12.14
C ALA A 39 7.65 -0.82 12.43
N GLY A 40 6.46 -0.23 12.26
CA GLY A 40 6.22 1.22 12.38
C GLY A 40 6.88 2.10 11.30
N GLY A 41 7.41 1.50 10.23
CA GLY A 41 8.12 2.17 9.14
C GLY A 41 9.59 2.53 9.43
N CYS A 42 10.19 2.01 10.51
CA CYS A 42 11.52 2.42 10.97
C CYS A 42 12.65 1.41 10.75
N GLY A 43 12.35 0.21 10.27
CA GLY A 43 13.31 -0.88 10.07
C GLY A 43 13.43 -1.82 11.27
N ALA A 44 14.10 -2.95 11.06
CA ALA A 44 14.38 -3.91 12.13
C ALA A 44 15.30 -3.31 13.19
N GLY A 45 14.99 -3.47 14.47
CA GLY A 45 15.75 -2.82 15.53
C GLY A 45 15.23 -1.44 15.94
N TRP A 46 14.24 -0.86 15.24
CA TRP A 46 13.80 0.52 15.43
C TRP A 46 12.29 0.64 15.57
N HIS A 47 11.81 1.68 16.27
CA HIS A 47 10.39 1.95 16.44
C HIS A 47 10.09 3.42 16.18
N ARG A 48 8.84 3.73 15.85
CA ARG A 48 8.39 5.12 15.69
C ARG A 48 8.12 5.72 17.07
N GLY A 49 8.82 6.81 17.39
CA GLY A 49 8.64 7.55 18.63
C GLY A 49 7.44 8.50 18.58
N PRO A 50 7.08 9.12 19.72
CA PRO A 50 5.95 10.05 19.83
C PRO A 50 6.08 11.27 18.92
N TYR A 51 7.32 11.71 18.64
CA TYR A 51 7.62 12.85 17.77
C TYR A 51 7.78 12.47 16.30
N GLY A 52 7.31 11.28 15.90
CA GLY A 52 7.32 10.82 14.51
C GLY A 52 8.67 10.30 13.98
N GLY A 53 9.77 10.52 14.70
CA GLY A 53 11.10 10.00 14.36
C GLY A 53 11.29 8.51 14.65
N CYS A 54 12.33 7.92 14.07
CA CYS A 54 12.72 6.54 14.33
C CYS A 54 13.72 6.46 15.48
N LEU A 55 13.38 5.68 16.51
CA LEU A 55 14.16 5.49 17.73
C LEU A 55 14.68 4.06 17.81
N ARG A 56 15.95 3.91 18.18
CA ARG A 56 16.57 2.60 18.30
C ARG A 56 15.93 1.90 19.48
N ASN A 57 15.58 0.64 19.30
CA ASN A 57 15.31 -0.18 20.46
C ASN A 57 16.61 -0.42 21.19
N TYR A 58 16.52 -0.39 22.50
CA TYR A 58 17.69 -0.29 23.31
C TYR A 58 18.41 -1.64 23.48
N ALA A 59 19.71 -1.60 23.75
CA ALA A 59 20.55 -2.81 23.79
C ALA A 59 20.90 -3.28 25.22
N ASN A 60 20.71 -2.42 26.22
CA ASN A 60 21.20 -2.66 27.58
C ASN A 60 20.05 -2.63 28.60
N PRO A 61 19.46 -3.77 28.98
CA PRO A 61 18.35 -3.85 29.93
C PRO A 61 18.58 -3.13 31.27
N ALA A 62 19.83 -2.84 31.64
CA ALA A 62 20.09 -2.04 32.84
C ALA A 62 19.63 -0.58 32.71
N ALA A 63 19.53 -0.05 31.49
CA ALA A 63 19.12 1.33 31.22
C ALA A 63 17.60 1.47 30.92
N HIS A 64 16.84 0.37 30.93
CA HIS A 64 15.40 0.34 30.60
C HIS A 64 14.78 -0.98 31.03
N VAL A 65 13.55 -0.95 31.54
CA VAL A 65 12.83 -2.14 32.06
C VAL A 65 12.66 -3.28 31.04
N CYS A 66 12.81 -3.00 29.76
CA CYS A 66 12.59 -3.97 28.69
C CYS A 66 13.86 -4.77 28.35
N PRO A 67 13.72 -6.03 27.91
CA PRO A 67 14.84 -6.84 27.44
C PRO A 67 15.60 -6.19 26.29
N ARG A 68 16.80 -6.71 26.00
CA ARG A 68 17.63 -6.24 24.89
C ARG A 68 16.83 -6.33 23.59
N GLY A 69 16.82 -5.24 22.85
CA GLY A 69 16.09 -5.12 21.60
C GLY A 69 14.67 -4.59 21.76
N TYR A 70 14.16 -4.35 22.97
CA TYR A 70 12.79 -3.88 23.15
C TYR A 70 12.75 -2.39 23.56
N HIS A 71 11.60 -1.75 23.37
CA HIS A 71 11.30 -0.41 23.87
C HIS A 71 9.98 -0.42 24.64
N ILE A 72 9.76 0.60 25.47
CA ILE A 72 8.49 0.80 26.18
C ILE A 72 7.48 1.38 25.19
N GLY A 73 6.46 0.59 24.86
CA GLY A 73 5.34 1.02 24.03
C GLY A 73 4.19 1.63 24.84
N PRO A 74 3.11 2.02 24.16
CA PRO A 74 1.87 2.46 24.81
C PRO A 74 1.39 1.42 25.83
N GLY A 75 1.03 1.88 27.03
CA GLY A 75 0.60 1.02 28.14
C GLY A 75 1.75 0.36 28.92
N GLY A 76 3.00 0.76 28.69
CA GLY A 76 4.16 0.24 29.44
C GLY A 76 4.67 -1.12 28.95
N ALA A 77 4.03 -1.72 27.95
CA ALA A 77 4.42 -3.01 27.41
C ALA A 77 5.71 -2.93 26.57
N CYS A 78 6.58 -3.92 26.70
CA CYS A 78 7.79 -4.03 25.89
C CYS A 78 7.46 -4.47 24.46
N ARG A 79 7.96 -3.73 23.46
CA ARG A 79 7.71 -4.02 22.04
C ARG A 79 9.01 -4.23 21.26
N GLY A 80 9.04 -5.31 20.49
CA GLY A 80 10.18 -5.76 19.71
C GLY A 80 10.01 -5.47 18.23
N ASN A 81 10.14 -4.21 17.80
CA ASN A 81 10.03 -3.85 16.39
C ASN A 81 11.22 -4.41 15.57
N GLY A 82 11.04 -5.58 14.95
CA GLY A 82 12.03 -6.32 14.16
C GLY A 82 13.17 -6.91 14.99
N LYS A 83 12.83 -7.67 16.03
CA LYS A 83 13.68 -8.69 16.71
C LYS A 83 12.88 -9.99 16.71
#